data_AF-A0A485ABN2-F1
#
_entry.id   AF-A0A485ABN2-F1
#
_cell.length_a   1.000
_cell.length_b   1.000
_cell.length_c   1.000
_cell.angle_alpha   90.00
_cell.angle_beta   90.00
_cell.angle_gamma   90.00
#
_symmetry.space_group_name_H-M   'P 1'
#
loop_
_entity.id
_entity.type
_entity.pdbx_description
1 polymer ?
#
loop_
_entity_poly.entity_id
_entity_poly.type
_entity_poly.pdbx_seq_one_letter_code
_entity_poly.pdbx_strand_id
1 'polypeptide(L)'
;MGILKNNGVLNNFLMWLGVIDQPLTILHTNLAVYIGIVYAYLPFMVLPIYTALTRIDYSLVEASLDLGARPLKTFFSVIVPLTKGGIIAGSMLVFIPAVGGVCDPGTAGWAG
;
A
#
# COMPACT_ATOMS: atom_id res chain seq x y z
N MET A 1 -9.68 10.48 23.05
CA MET A 1 -9.47 9.17 23.69
C MET A 1 -9.12 8.16 22.61
N GLY A 2 -7.84 8.11 22.19
CA GLY A 2 -7.40 7.27 21.09
C GLY A 2 -6.67 6.05 21.60
N ILE A 3 -7.10 4.85 21.20
CA ILE A 3 -6.45 3.57 21.50
C ILE A 3 -4.95 3.58 21.12
N LEU A 4 -4.58 4.42 20.14
CA LEU A 4 -3.24 4.55 19.56
C LEU A 4 -2.36 5.67 20.17
N LYS A 5 -2.83 6.43 21.16
CA LYS A 5 -2.01 7.51 21.77
C LYS A 5 -0.81 6.90 22.54
N ASN A 6 0.28 7.64 22.75
CA ASN A 6 1.47 7.18 23.52
C ASN A 6 1.16 6.56 24.90
N ASN A 7 0.04 6.92 25.55
CA ASN A 7 -0.49 6.31 26.79
C ASN A 7 -1.83 5.56 26.58
N GLY A 8 -2.07 5.03 25.38
CA GLY A 8 -3.27 4.30 25.02
C GLY A 8 -3.32 2.88 25.60
N VAL A 9 -4.50 2.26 25.52
CA VAL A 9 -4.79 0.91 26.05
C VAL A 9 -3.84 -0.14 25.43
N LEU A 10 -3.50 0.01 24.14
CA LEU A 10 -2.61 -0.90 23.44
C LEU A 10 -1.18 -0.87 24.01
N ASN A 11 -0.65 0.32 24.30
CA ASN A 11 0.69 0.47 24.84
C ASN A 11 0.79 -0.07 26.28
N ASN A 12 -0.24 0.17 27.11
CA ASN A 12 -0.31 -0.42 28.46
C ASN A 12 -0.41 -1.95 28.44
N PHE A 13 -1.17 -2.53 27.49
CA PHE A 13 -1.32 -3.98 27.38
C PHE A 13 -0.03 -4.67 26.91
N LEU A 14 0.70 -4.06 25.96
CA LEU A 14 1.98 -4.56 25.47
C LEU A 14 3.12 -4.42 26.50
N MET A 15 3.14 -3.32 27.28
CA MET A 15 4.05 -3.19 28.43
C MET A 15 3.71 -4.19 29.54
N TRP A 16 2.42 -4.45 29.79
CA TRP A 16 1.99 -5.45 30.79
C TRP A 16 2.40 -6.88 30.41
N LEU A 17 2.41 -7.20 29.11
CA LEU A 17 2.92 -8.47 28.58
C LEU A 17 4.46 -8.57 28.58
N GLY A 18 5.19 -7.50 28.94
CA GLY A 18 6.66 -7.50 29.00
C GLY A 18 7.35 -7.60 27.64
N VAL A 19 6.61 -7.34 26.56
CA VAL A 19 7.13 -7.42 25.18
C VAL A 19 7.87 -6.12 24.79
N ILE A 20 7.59 -5.00 25.47
CA ILE A 20 8.19 -3.69 25.24
C ILE A 20 8.46 -2.96 26.56
N ASP A 21 9.65 -2.38 26.72
CA ASP A 21 10.08 -1.63 27.93
C ASP A 21 9.82 -0.12 27.85
N GLN A 22 9.46 0.39 26.67
CA GLN A 22 9.22 1.79 26.40
C GLN A 22 7.96 1.94 25.54
N PRO A 23 7.17 3.03 25.69
CA PRO A 23 6.05 3.31 24.81
C PRO A 23 6.47 3.18 23.36
N LEU A 24 5.76 2.38 22.57
CA LEU A 24 6.03 2.31 21.14
C LEU A 24 5.76 3.69 20.53
N THR A 25 6.82 4.47 20.37
CA THR A 25 6.86 5.73 19.62
C THR A 25 6.63 5.49 18.12
N ILE A 26 6.08 4.33 17.73
CA ILE A 26 5.75 3.99 16.35
C ILE A 26 4.87 5.10 15.78
N LEU A 27 3.85 5.56 16.51
CA LEU A 27 2.95 6.63 16.06
C LEU A 27 3.66 7.97 15.71
N HIS A 28 4.86 8.19 16.25
CA HIS A 28 5.69 9.38 16.04
C HIS A 28 6.97 9.06 15.25
N THR A 29 7.10 7.84 14.71
CA THR A 29 8.23 7.48 13.83
C THR A 29 7.87 7.70 12.37
N ASN A 30 8.86 8.11 11.58
CA ASN A 30 8.73 8.22 10.12
C ASN A 30 8.16 6.94 9.48
N LEU A 31 8.43 5.78 10.07
CA LEU A 31 7.92 4.49 9.60
C LEU A 31 6.39 4.39 9.68
N ALA A 32 5.75 4.84 10.76
CA ALA A 32 4.29 4.83 10.85
C ALA A 32 3.64 5.86 9.93
N VAL A 33 4.31 7.00 9.70
CA VAL A 33 3.88 8.00 8.72
C VAL A 33 3.87 7.38 7.32
N TYR A 34 4.95 6.70 6.93
CA TYR A 34 4.99 6.00 5.63
C TYR A 34 3.93 4.92 5.50
N ILE A 35 3.72 4.09 6.53
CA ILE A 35 2.66 3.06 6.51
C ILE A 35 1.27 3.70 6.40
N GLY A 36 1.01 4.78 7.14
CA GLY A 36 -0.27 5.50 7.09
C GLY A 36 -0.55 6.11 5.71
N ILE A 37 0.46 6.72 5.09
CA ILE A 37 0.39 7.26 3.73
C ILE A 37 0.14 6.13 2.71
N VAL A 38 0.88 5.03 2.78
CA VAL A 38 0.68 3.88 1.89
C VAL A 38 -0.74 3.35 2.02
N TYR A 39 -1.25 3.18 3.24
CA TYR A 39 -2.60 2.66 3.47
C TYR A 39 -3.70 3.62 2.99
N ALA A 40 -3.49 4.93 3.13
CA ALA A 40 -4.41 5.95 2.64
C ALA A 40 -4.54 5.94 1.11
N TYR A 41 -3.43 5.69 0.40
CA TYR A 41 -3.41 5.72 -1.07
C TYR A 41 -3.56 4.35 -1.75
N LEU A 42 -3.42 3.25 -1.01
CA LEU A 42 -3.60 1.88 -1.49
C LEU A 42 -4.92 1.68 -2.26
N PRO A 43 -6.11 2.06 -1.74
CA PRO A 43 -7.36 1.84 -2.47
C PRO A 43 -7.43 2.60 -3.80
N PHE A 44 -6.81 3.78 -3.87
CA PHE A 44 -6.73 4.59 -5.08
C PHE A 44 -5.82 3.95 -6.15
N MET A 45 -4.78 3.22 -5.73
CA MET A 45 -3.92 2.43 -6.64
C MET A 45 -4.63 1.15 -7.14
N VAL A 46 -5.40 0.50 -6.27
CA VAL A 46 -6.00 -0.82 -6.55
C VAL A 46 -7.08 -0.73 -7.61
N LEU A 47 -7.91 0.32 -7.61
CA LEU A 47 -8.99 0.48 -8.60
C LEU A 47 -8.51 0.45 -10.07
N PRO A 48 -7.54 1.28 -10.49
CA PRO A 48 -7.04 1.26 -11.87
C PRO A 48 -6.30 -0.04 -12.22
N ILE A 49 -5.60 -0.67 -11.26
CA ILE A 49 -5.00 -1.99 -11.48
C ILE A 49 -6.07 -3.06 -11.68
N TYR A 50 -7.12 -3.06 -10.84
CA TYR A 50 -8.23 -4.00 -10.93
C TYR A 50 -8.95 -3.88 -12.27
N THR A 51 -9.27 -2.66 -12.71
CA THR A 51 -9.91 -2.44 -14.01
C THR A 51 -9.04 -2.92 -15.18
N ALA A 52 -7.72 -2.71 -15.10
CA ALA A 52 -6.80 -3.24 -16.11
C ALA A 52 -6.71 -4.77 -16.11
N LEU A 53 -6.71 -5.40 -14.92
CA LEU A 53 -6.73 -6.87 -14.78
C LEU A 53 -8.01 -7.48 -15.36
N THR A 54 -9.19 -6.90 -15.06
CA THR A 54 -10.47 -7.40 -15.58
C THR A 54 -10.62 -7.31 -17.10
N ARG A 55 -9.76 -6.52 -17.76
CA ARG A 55 -9.73 -6.38 -19.22
C ARG A 55 -8.76 -7.34 -19.90
N ILE A 56 -7.96 -8.10 -19.13
CA ILE A 56 -7.08 -9.12 -19.69
C ILE A 56 -7.94 -10.23 -20.29
N ASP A 57 -7.63 -10.61 -21.53
CA ASP A 57 -8.14 -11.83 -22.12
C ASP A 57 -7.47 -13.05 -21.45
N TYR A 58 -8.28 -13.87 -20.78
CA TYR A 58 -7.78 -15.02 -20.03
C TYR A 58 -7.13 -16.08 -20.93
N SER A 59 -7.46 -16.11 -22.22
CA SER A 59 -6.82 -17.01 -23.19
C SER A 59 -5.31 -16.81 -23.31
N LEU A 60 -4.81 -15.59 -23.06
CA LEU A 60 -3.37 -15.29 -23.04
C LEU A 60 -2.66 -15.96 -21.85
N VAL A 61 -3.38 -16.09 -20.72
CA VAL A 61 -2.88 -16.75 -19.50
C VAL A 61 -2.88 -18.26 -19.71
N GLU A 62 -3.95 -18.82 -20.27
CA GLU A 62 -4.05 -20.24 -20.62
C GLU A 62 -2.98 -20.64 -21.64
N ALA A 63 -2.82 -19.89 -22.73
CA ALA A 63 -1.78 -20.15 -23.73
C ALA A 63 -0.37 -20.11 -23.13
N SER A 64 -0.12 -19.21 -22.17
CA SER A 64 1.15 -19.19 -21.45
C SER A 64 1.37 -20.45 -20.61
N LEU A 65 0.33 -20.97 -19.95
CA LEU A 65 0.40 -22.18 -19.15
C LEU A 65 0.56 -23.43 -20.03
N ASP A 66 -0.13 -23.47 -21.17
CA ASP A 66 -0.04 -24.54 -22.17
C ASP A 66 1.37 -24.64 -22.79
N LEU A 67 2.04 -23.50 -22.97
CA LEU A 67 3.46 -23.44 -23.37
C LEU A 67 4.44 -23.87 -22.26
N GLY A 68 3.94 -24.34 -21.11
CA GLY A 68 4.74 -24.81 -19.99
C GLY A 68 5.34 -23.70 -19.11
N ALA A 69 4.84 -22.47 -19.21
CA ALA A 69 5.29 -21.41 -18.31
C ALA A 69 4.79 -21.65 -16.88
N ARG A 70 5.66 -21.39 -15.90
CA ARG A 70 5.28 -21.42 -14.49
C ARG A 70 4.44 -20.18 -14.15
N PRO A 71 3.52 -20.23 -13.16
CA PRO A 71 2.65 -19.10 -12.82
C PRO A 71 3.38 -17.78 -12.57
N LEU A 72 4.55 -17.82 -11.92
CA LEU A 72 5.40 -16.64 -11.72
C LEU A 72 5.92 -16.06 -13.04
N LYS A 73 6.30 -16.91 -14.01
CA LYS A 73 6.72 -16.47 -15.34
C LYS A 73 5.54 -15.87 -16.11
N THR A 74 4.37 -16.50 -16.06
CA THR A 74 3.13 -15.97 -16.66
C THR A 74 2.77 -14.60 -16.06
N PHE A 75 2.92 -14.43 -14.75
CA PHE A 75 2.67 -13.14 -14.10
C PHE A 75 3.57 -12.03 -14.67
N PHE A 76 4.89 -12.20 -14.64
CA PHE A 76 5.81 -11.15 -15.08
C PHE A 76 5.88 -10.98 -16.61
N SER A 77 5.65 -12.04 -17.38
CA SER A 77 5.76 -12.00 -18.85
C SER A 77 4.44 -11.68 -19.56
N VAL A 78 3.29 -11.91 -18.92
CA VAL A 78 1.96 -11.70 -19.54
C VAL A 78 1.16 -10.68 -18.74
N ILE A 79 0.87 -10.96 -17.47
CA ILE A 79 -0.06 -10.14 -16.66
C ILE A 79 0.49 -8.72 -16.43
N VAL A 80 1.76 -8.60 -16.01
CA VAL A 80 2.41 -7.30 -15.74
C VAL A 80 2.48 -6.40 -16.99
N PRO A 81 2.98 -6.84 -18.17
CA PRO A 81 3.03 -5.99 -19.35
C PRO A 81 1.65 -5.63 -19.90
N LEU A 82 0.63 -6.51 -19.75
CA LEU A 82 -0.74 -6.20 -20.16
C LEU A 82 -1.42 -5.19 -19.21
N THR A 83 -1.11 -5.24 -17.91
CA THR A 83 -1.65 -4.30 -16.92
C THR A 83 -0.83 -3.03 -16.76
N LYS A 84 0.28 -2.86 -17.50
CA LYS A 84 1.14 -1.68 -17.42
C LYS A 84 0.38 -0.35 -17.54
N GLY A 85 -0.67 -0.31 -18.37
CA GLY A 85 -1.52 0.88 -18.52
C GLY A 85 -2.29 1.22 -17.25
N GLY A 86 -2.81 0.21 -16.55
CA GLY A 86 -3.45 0.37 -15.24
C GLY A 86 -2.46 0.75 -14.14
N ILE A 87 -1.24 0.22 -14.18
CA ILE A 87 -0.17 0.59 -13.24
C ILE A 87 0.21 2.06 -13.43
N ILE A 88 0.38 2.53 -14.66
CA ILE A 88 0.68 3.94 -14.96
C ILE A 88 -0.49 4.83 -14.53
N ALA A 89 -1.72 4.48 -14.90
CA ALA A 89 -2.90 5.26 -14.52
C ALA A 89 -3.08 5.34 -12.99
N GLY A 90 -2.86 4.23 -12.28
CA GLY A 90 -2.89 4.21 -10.81
C GLY A 90 -1.77 5.01 -10.18
N SER A 91 -0.56 4.92 -10.73
CA SER A 91 0.57 5.73 -10.27
C SER A 91 0.27 7.22 -10.41
N MET A 92 -0.31 7.65 -11.54
CA MET A 92 -0.72 9.04 -11.75
C MET A 92 -1.84 9.46 -10.79
N LEU A 93 -2.83 8.59 -10.55
CA LEU A 93 -3.96 8.85 -9.67
C LEU A 93 -3.55 9.00 -8.20
N VAL A 94 -2.52 8.25 -7.76
CA VAL A 94 -1.93 8.37 -6.42
C VAL A 94 -0.95 9.55 -6.34
N PHE A 95 -0.23 9.86 -7.43
CA PHE A 95 0.75 10.93 -7.45
C PHE A 95 0.12 12.32 -7.23
N ILE A 96 -1.04 12.60 -7.83
CA ILE A 96 -1.75 13.88 -7.70
C ILE A 96 -2.01 14.25 -6.22
N PRO A 97 -2.70 13.41 -5.43
CA PRO A 97 -2.95 13.70 -4.02
C PRO A 97 -1.71 13.51 -3.15
N ALA A 98 -0.73 12.69 -3.53
CA ALA A 98 0.53 12.57 -2.79
C ALA A 98 1.35 13.88 -2.84
N VAL A 99 1.39 14.55 -4.00
CA VAL A 99 2.00 15.88 -4.14
C VAL A 99 1.17 16.94 -3.42
N GLY A 100 -0.16 16.90 -3.55
CA GLY A 100 -1.05 17.82 -2.84
C GLY A 100 -1.01 17.66 -1.31
N GLY A 101 -0.79 16.43 -0.83
CA GLY A 101 -0.69 16.10 0.59
C GLY A 101 0.58 16.63 1.27
N VAL A 102 1.65 16.94 0.52
CA VAL A 102 2.81 17.68 1.06
C VAL A 102 2.44 19.12 1.44
N CYS A 103 1.39 19.67 0.84
CA CYS A 103 0.88 21.01 1.13
C CYS A 103 -0.17 21.02 2.26
N ASP A 104 -0.61 19.85 2.73
CA ASP A 104 -1.61 19.75 3.80
C ASP A 104 -0.95 19.97 5.17
N PRO A 105 -1.35 20.99 5.96
CA PRO A 105 -0.73 21.27 7.25
C PRO A 105 -0.81 20.08 8.22
N GLY A 106 -1.81 19.22 8.04
CA GLY A 106 -2.05 18.06 8.89
C GLY A 106 -1.04 16.93 8.72
N THR A 107 -0.39 16.78 7.56
CA THR A 107 0.63 15.75 7.28
C THR A 107 2.05 16.25 7.59
N ALA A 108 2.33 17.54 7.36
CA ALA A 108 3.59 18.19 7.74
C ALA A 108 3.84 18.15 9.27
N GLY A 109 2.76 18.20 10.06
CA GLY A 109 2.84 18.07 11.52
C GLY A 109 3.25 16.68 12.04
N TRP A 110 3.29 15.63 11.20
CA TRP A 110 3.81 14.30 11.59
C TRP A 110 5.27 14.09 11.20
N ALA A 111 5.85 14.98 10.39
CA ALA A 111 7.22 14.89 9.88
C ALA A 111 8.20 15.81 10.65
N GLY A 112 7.73 16.57 11.65
CA GLY A 112 8.52 17.49 12.48
C GLY A 112 8.56 17.09 13.94
#